data_AF-A0A1Q7WTX9-F1
#
_entry.id   AF-A0A1Q7WTX9-F1
#
_cell.length_a   1.000
_cell.length_b   1.000
_cell.length_c   1.000
_cell.angle_alpha   90.00
_cell.angle_beta   90.00
_cell.angle_gamma   90.00
#
_symmetry.space_group_name_H-M   'P 1'
#
loop_
_entity.id
_entity.type
_entity.pdbx_description
1 polymer ?
#
loop_
_entity_poly.entity_id
_entity_poly.type
_entity_poly.pdbx_seq_one_letter_code
_entity_poly.pdbx_strand_id
1 'polypeptide(L)'
;MQPLLWCEAPCLFASNFGVAAFTALVRQRQPERLDPWLTRATASTLEAFQRFASGLQEDYEAIKAGVTLPWSTSPVEGHINRLKMLKRQMFGRARLDLLSRRFL
;
A
#
# COMPACT_ATOMS: atom_id res chain seq x y z
N MET A 1 7.48 -22.12 -30.53
CA MET A 1 7.26 -20.73 -30.98
C MET A 1 5.76 -20.43 -30.85
N GLN A 2 5.34 -19.77 -29.77
CA GLN A 2 3.98 -19.29 -29.57
C GLN A 2 4.03 -17.76 -29.48
N PRO A 3 3.41 -17.01 -30.41
CA PRO A 3 3.24 -15.59 -30.27
C PRO A 3 1.87 -15.26 -29.65
N LEU A 4 1.90 -14.30 -28.72
CA LEU A 4 0.84 -13.32 -28.43
C LEU A 4 -0.53 -13.82 -27.92
N LEU A 5 -0.64 -13.90 -26.59
CA LEU A 5 -1.87 -13.72 -25.81
C LEU A 5 -1.75 -12.46 -24.92
N TRP A 6 -1.47 -11.29 -25.53
CA TRP A 6 -1.45 -9.99 -24.83
C TRP A 6 -2.41 -8.98 -25.46
N CYS A 7 -3.52 -9.45 -26.02
CA CYS A 7 -4.47 -8.58 -26.70
C CYS A 7 -5.90 -8.85 -26.22
N GLU A 8 -6.18 -8.70 -24.93
CA GLU A 8 -7.51 -8.36 -24.40
C GLU A 8 -7.36 -7.72 -23.02
N ALA A 9 -7.29 -6.38 -22.95
CA ALA A 9 -7.79 -5.54 -21.84
C ALA A 9 -7.17 -4.13 -21.89
N PRO A 10 -7.78 -3.16 -22.61
CA PRO A 10 -7.45 -1.74 -22.49
C PRO A 10 -7.47 -1.23 -21.03
N CYS A 11 -8.33 -1.85 -20.21
CA CYS A 11 -8.44 -1.62 -18.78
C CYS A 11 -7.21 -2.02 -17.96
N LEU A 12 -6.48 -3.09 -18.31
CA LEU A 12 -5.27 -3.51 -17.60
C LEU A 12 -4.07 -2.60 -17.88
N PHE A 13 -3.99 -2.03 -19.08
CA PHE A 13 -2.94 -1.07 -19.42
C PHE A 13 -3.16 0.28 -18.71
N ALA A 14 -4.41 0.76 -18.68
CA ALA A 14 -4.78 1.95 -17.93
C ALA A 14 -4.59 1.79 -16.41
N SER A 15 -4.91 0.61 -15.86
CA SER A 15 -4.70 0.32 -14.44
C SER A 15 -3.23 0.25 -14.06
N ASN A 16 -2.40 -0.40 -14.87
CA ASN A 16 -0.96 -0.51 -14.60
C ASN A 16 -0.28 0.86 -14.60
N PHE A 17 -0.70 1.77 -15.48
CA PHE A 17 -0.22 3.15 -15.47
C PHE A 17 -0.62 3.90 -14.18
N GLY A 18 -1.85 3.72 -13.70
CA GLY A 18 -2.32 4.33 -12.45
C GLY A 18 -1.55 3.86 -11.22
N VAL A 19 -1.30 2.55 -11.10
CA VAL A 19 -0.52 1.97 -9.98
C VAL A 19 0.95 2.40 -10.04
N ALA A 20 1.57 2.36 -11.23
CA ALA A 20 2.95 2.79 -11.41
C ALA A 20 3.13 4.28 -11.07
N ALA A 21 2.20 5.13 -11.52
CA ALA A 21 2.20 6.56 -11.21
C ALA A 21 2.05 6.84 -9.71
N PHE A 22 1.17 6.13 -9.02
CA PHE A 22 1.03 6.24 -7.56
C PHE A 22 2.29 5.79 -6.83
N THR A 23 2.85 4.65 -7.24
CA THR A 23 4.07 4.12 -6.64
C THR A 23 5.24 5.09 -6.82
N ALA A 24 5.37 5.70 -8.00
CA ALA A 24 6.36 6.73 -8.26
C ALA A 24 6.14 7.97 -7.38
N LEU A 25 4.90 8.45 -7.24
CA LEU A 25 4.54 9.56 -6.36
C LEU A 25 4.97 9.32 -4.90
N VAL A 26 4.65 8.14 -4.36
CA VAL A 26 4.97 7.79 -2.97
C VAL A 26 6.47 7.61 -2.79
N ARG A 27 7.16 6.92 -3.70
CA ARG A 27 8.61 6.69 -3.62
C ARG A 27 9.42 7.97 -3.80
N GLN A 28 8.96 8.87 -4.66
CA GLN A 28 9.64 10.14 -4.97
C GLN A 28 9.17 11.30 -4.09
N ARG A 29 8.21 11.06 -3.17
CA ARG A 29 7.69 12.05 -2.22
C ARG A 29 7.23 13.35 -2.88
N GLN A 30 6.28 13.22 -3.80
CA GLN A 30 5.73 14.32 -4.59
C GLN A 30 4.29 14.64 -4.16
N PRO A 31 4.07 15.29 -2.99
CA PRO A 31 2.73 15.58 -2.48
C PRO A 31 1.90 16.45 -3.44
N GLU A 32 2.54 17.30 -4.24
CA GLU A 32 1.88 18.14 -5.26
C GLU A 32 1.23 17.33 -6.39
N ARG A 33 1.63 16.07 -6.58
CA ARG A 33 1.03 15.16 -7.58
C ARG A 33 -0.12 14.34 -7.02
N LEU A 34 -0.42 14.43 -5.71
CA LEU A 34 -1.42 13.60 -5.05
C LEU A 34 -2.84 13.97 -5.49
N ASP A 35 -3.20 15.26 -5.46
CA ASP A 35 -4.54 15.71 -5.86
C ASP A 35 -4.83 15.40 -7.33
N PRO A 36 -3.93 15.72 -8.29
CA PRO A 36 -4.15 15.37 -9.70
C PRO A 36 -4.26 13.85 -9.93
N TRP A 37 -3.53 13.05 -9.16
CA TRP A 37 -3.61 11.60 -9.26
C TRP A 37 -4.95 11.08 -8.70
N LEU A 38 -5.40 11.58 -7.55
CA LEU A 38 -6.69 11.21 -6.96
C LEU A 38 -7.85 11.56 -7.90
N THR A 39 -7.86 12.76 -8.49
CA THR A 39 -8.90 13.14 -9.47
C THR A 39 -8.96 12.15 -10.64
N ARG A 40 -7.80 11.73 -11.17
CA ARG A 40 -7.74 10.75 -12.26
C ARG A 40 -8.18 9.36 -11.81
N ALA A 41 -7.82 8.95 -10.60
CA ALA A 41 -8.19 7.65 -10.05
C ALA A 41 -9.70 7.55 -9.78
N THR A 42 -10.33 8.60 -9.27
CA THR A 42 -11.79 8.68 -9.08
C THR A 42 -12.54 8.72 -10.41
N ALA A 43 -11.98 9.34 -11.45
CA ALA A 43 -12.58 9.38 -12.80
C ALA A 43 -12.32 8.11 -13.64
N SER A 44 -11.58 7.13 -13.10
CA SER A 44 -11.31 5.86 -13.79
C SER A 44 -12.58 5.05 -14.00
N THR A 45 -12.64 4.25 -15.07
CA THR A 45 -13.75 3.30 -15.31
C THR A 45 -13.65 2.02 -14.47
N LEU A 46 -12.56 1.85 -13.73
CA LEU A 46 -12.32 0.69 -12.88
C LEU A 46 -12.82 0.94 -11.46
N GLU A 47 -13.83 0.18 -11.03
CA GLU A 47 -14.39 0.27 -9.68
C GLU A 47 -13.31 0.10 -8.59
N ALA A 48 -12.33 -0.79 -8.80
CA ALA A 48 -11.21 -0.97 -7.87
C ALA A 48 -10.39 0.32 -7.67
N PHE A 49 -10.20 1.11 -8.72
CA PHE A 49 -9.49 2.40 -8.64
C PHE A 49 -10.33 3.46 -7.97
N GLN A 50 -11.63 3.52 -8.26
CA GLN A 50 -12.54 4.45 -7.61
C GLN A 50 -12.60 4.20 -6.10
N ARG A 51 -12.74 2.92 -5.70
CA ARG A 51 -12.77 2.52 -4.28
C ARG A 51 -11.43 2.80 -3.58
N PHE A 52 -10.32 2.54 -4.26
CA PHE A 52 -9.00 2.86 -3.73
C PHE A 52 -8.84 4.37 -3.55
N ALA A 53 -9.22 5.19 -4.54
CA ALA A 53 -9.18 6.65 -4.44
C ALA A 53 -10.09 7.18 -3.32
N SER A 54 -11.27 6.61 -3.13
CA SER A 54 -12.19 6.96 -2.03
C SER A 54 -11.55 6.71 -0.66
N GLY A 55 -10.96 5.53 -0.45
CA GLY A 55 -10.26 5.25 0.81
C GLY A 55 -9.08 6.19 1.04
N LEU A 56 -8.33 6.52 -0.02
CA LEU A 56 -7.25 7.49 0.09
C LEU A 56 -7.75 8.93 0.37
N GLN A 57 -8.95 9.29 -0.06
CA GLN A 57 -9.56 10.59 0.27
C GLN A 57 -10.01 10.66 1.73
N GLU A 58 -10.56 9.57 2.27
CA GLU A 58 -10.91 9.47 3.69
C GLU A 58 -9.67 9.67 4.59
N ASP A 59 -8.54 9.09 4.19
CA ASP A 59 -7.26 9.17 4.91
C ASP A 59 -6.31 10.27 4.38
N TYR A 60 -6.83 11.29 3.68
CA TYR A 60 -6.03 12.22 2.88
C TYR A 60 -4.86 12.86 3.66
N GLU A 61 -5.11 13.37 4.85
CA GLU A 61 -4.06 14.02 5.68
C GLU A 61 -2.97 13.02 6.08
N ALA A 62 -3.33 11.78 6.39
CA ALA A 62 -2.36 10.73 6.75
C ALA A 62 -1.50 10.34 5.54
N ILE A 63 -2.09 10.24 4.36
CA ILE A 63 -1.37 9.91 3.12
C ILE A 63 -0.48 11.07 2.69
N LYS A 64 -0.99 12.31 2.73
CA LYS A 64 -0.20 13.50 2.46
C LYS A 64 1.00 13.61 3.39
N ALA A 65 0.81 13.34 4.68
CA ALA A 65 1.91 13.25 5.64
C ALA A 65 2.88 12.11 5.28
N GLY A 66 2.38 10.92 4.91
CA GLY A 66 3.22 9.79 4.49
C GLY A 66 4.05 10.04 3.22
N VAL A 67 3.53 10.85 2.29
CA VAL A 67 4.24 11.26 1.07
C VAL A 67 5.20 12.43 1.33
N THR A 68 4.91 13.30 2.30
CA THR A 68 5.71 14.49 2.60
C THR A 68 6.86 14.20 3.55
N LEU A 69 6.61 13.43 4.61
CA LEU A 69 7.54 13.25 5.71
C LEU A 69 8.60 12.18 5.41
N PRO A 70 9.79 12.28 6.02
CA PRO A 70 10.84 11.31 5.81
C PRO A 70 10.62 9.96 6.51
N TRP A 71 9.64 9.89 7.40
CA TRP A 71 9.39 8.77 8.30
C TRP A 71 8.49 7.71 7.65
N SER A 72 8.85 6.44 7.82
CA SER A 72 8.03 5.31 7.40
C SER A 72 7.82 4.36 8.57
N THR A 73 6.60 3.84 8.73
CA THR A 73 6.29 2.82 9.75
C THR A 73 6.81 1.43 9.36
N SER A 74 7.44 1.26 8.19
CA SER A 74 7.81 -0.04 7.62
C SER A 74 8.69 -0.92 8.55
N PRO A 75 9.75 -0.41 9.21
CA PRO A 75 10.52 -1.24 10.15
C PRO A 75 9.68 -1.65 11.37
N VAL A 76 8.83 -0.76 11.87
CA VAL A 76 7.95 -1.00 13.03
C VAL A 76 6.89 -2.05 12.71
N GLU A 77 6.30 -1.99 11.52
CA GLU A 77 5.36 -3.01 11.03
C GLU A 77 6.01 -4.40 10.94
N GLY A 78 7.28 -4.47 10.50
CA GLY A 78 8.04 -5.72 10.50
C GLY A 78 8.16 -6.33 11.89
N HIS A 79 8.50 -5.51 12.90
CA HIS A 79 8.54 -5.93 14.30
C HIS A 79 7.17 -6.39 14.82
N ILE A 80 6.11 -5.65 14.50
CA ILE A 80 4.73 -6.02 14.88
C ILE A 80 4.33 -7.34 14.23
N ASN A 81 4.68 -7.57 12.97
CA ASN A 81 4.37 -8.81 12.25
C ASN A 81 5.14 -10.00 12.83
N ARG A 82 6.43 -9.84 13.14
CA ARG A 82 7.22 -10.87 13.84
C ARG A 82 6.60 -11.20 15.19
N LEU A 83 6.18 -10.18 15.95
CA LEU A 83 5.52 -10.37 17.25
C LEU A 83 4.18 -11.11 17.09
N LYS A 84 3.34 -10.72 16.12
CA LYS A 84 2.06 -11.38 15.81
C LYS A 84 2.27 -12.84 15.40
N MET A 85 3.28 -13.12 14.57
CA MET A 85 3.65 -14.48 14.17
C MET A 85 4.03 -15.33 15.39
N LEU A 86 4.87 -14.81 16.27
CA LEU A 86 5.32 -15.54 17.46
C LEU A 86 4.15 -15.87 18.40
N LYS A 87 3.24 -14.91 18.61
CA LYS A 87 2.00 -15.14 19.37
C LYS A 87 1.12 -16.23 18.75
N ARG A 88 1.00 -16.26 17.41
CA ARG A 88 0.22 -17.29 16.68
C ARG A 88 0.85 -18.68 16.82
N GLN A 89 2.17 -18.81 16.68
CA GLN A 89 2.89 -20.08 16.88
C GLN A 89 2.71 -20.66 18.30
N MET A 90 2.44 -19.79 19.27
CA MET A 90 2.25 -20.18 20.67
C MET A 90 0.77 -20.28 21.07
N PHE A 91 -0.14 -20.33 20.08
CA PHE A 91 -1.60 -20.43 20.29
C PHE A 91 -2.15 -19.37 21.26
N GLY A 92 -1.59 -18.15 21.22
CA GLY A 92 -1.99 -17.05 22.10
C GLY A 92 -1.48 -17.14 23.54
N ARG A 93 -0.69 -18.17 23.90
CA ARG A 93 -0.19 -18.38 25.27
C ARG A 93 1.11 -17.65 25.59
N ALA A 94 1.61 -16.84 24.67
CA ALA A 94 2.84 -16.08 24.85
C ALA A 94 2.58 -14.81 25.67
N ARG A 95 2.70 -14.93 27.00
CA ARG A 95 2.80 -13.79 27.93
C ARG A 95 4.13 -13.06 27.73
N LEU A 96 4.28 -11.85 28.27
CA LEU A 96 5.43 -10.96 28.00
C LEU A 96 6.79 -11.61 28.33
N ASP A 97 6.85 -12.40 29.39
CA ASP A 97 7.99 -13.21 29.80
C ASP A 97 8.41 -14.23 28.73
N LEU A 98 7.43 -14.87 28.08
CA LEU A 98 7.67 -15.85 27.01
C LEU A 98 8.04 -15.18 25.67
N LEU A 99 7.44 -14.02 25.37
CA LEU A 99 7.75 -13.24 24.17
C LEU A 99 9.17 -12.67 24.25
N SER A 100 9.57 -12.15 25.42
CA SER A 100 10.88 -11.52 25.62
C SER A 100 12.04 -12.49 25.36
N ARG A 101 11.86 -13.80 25.62
CA ARG A 101 12.88 -14.83 25.36
C ARG A 101 13.11 -15.18 23.89
N ARG A 102 12.20 -14.76 22.99
CA ARG A 102 12.25 -15.09 21.55
C ARG A 102 12.30 -13.86 20.64
N PHE A 103 11.97 -12.70 21.17
CA PHE A 103 11.84 -11.46 20.41
C PHE A 103 13.02 -10.50 20.62
N LEU A 104 13.50 -10.37 21.87
CA LEU A 104 14.76 -9.71 22.22
C LEU A 104 15.94 -10.60 21.82
#